data_AF-A0A0R2GTW8-F1
#
_entry.id   AF-A0A0R2GTW8-F1
#
_cell.length_a   1.000
_cell.length_b   1.000
_cell.length_c   1.000
_cell.angle_alpha   90.00
_cell.angle_beta   90.00
_cell.angle_gamma   90.00
#
_symmetry.space_group_name_H-M   'P 1'
#
loop_
_entity.id
_entity.type
_entity.pdbx_description
1 polymer ?
#
loop_
_entity_poly.entity_id
_entity_poly.type
_entity_poly.pdbx_seq_one_letter_code
_entity_poly.pdbx_strand_id
1 'polypeptide(L)'
;MTVLERTLINTEQFAMHFAEVATQQQFSNQELTGKAKQFLLSYLTAYYLANDFNQIEHSNFTQATDKHFADMSFAELLDNVRNLNKY
;
A
#
# COMPACT_ATOMS: atom_id res chain seq x y z
N MET A 1 2.26 20.99 15.94
CA MET A 1 1.90 20.98 14.51
C MET A 1 2.45 19.68 13.95
N THR A 2 1.65 18.62 13.95
CA THR A 2 2.05 17.33 13.37
C THR A 2 1.90 17.47 11.86
N VAL A 3 3.03 17.51 11.15
CA VAL A 3 3.03 17.46 9.70
C VAL A 3 2.50 16.07 9.33
N LEU A 4 1.34 16.01 8.68
CA LEU A 4 0.93 14.80 7.95
C LEU A 4 1.99 14.58 6.87
N GLU A 5 3.00 13.75 7.15
CA GLU A 5 3.87 13.24 6.11
C GLU A 5 2.99 12.43 5.17
N ARG A 6 2.59 13.06 4.07
CA ARG A 6 1.92 12.36 2.98
C ARG A 6 2.89 11.28 2.52
N THR A 7 2.50 10.02 2.67
CA THR A 7 3.17 8.92 2.00
C THR A 7 3.07 9.16 0.50
N LEU A 8 4.15 9.62 -0.09
CA LEU A 8 4.27 9.72 -1.53
C LEU A 8 5.00 8.47 -2.03
N ILE A 9 4.48 7.87 -3.09
CA ILE A 9 5.20 6.82 -3.81
C ILE A 9 6.49 7.43 -4.33
N ASN A 10 7.63 6.77 -4.08
CA ASN A 10 8.83 7.07 -4.84
C ASN A 10 8.66 6.54 -6.27
N THR A 11 8.31 7.43 -7.18
CA THR A 11 7.95 7.08 -8.56
C THR A 11 9.10 6.45 -9.34
N GLU A 12 10.33 6.87 -9.08
CA GLU A 12 11.53 6.34 -9.75
C GLU A 12 11.81 4.90 -9.30
N GLN A 13 11.78 4.66 -7.98
CA GLN A 13 11.96 3.31 -7.42
C GLN A 13 10.86 2.35 -7.90
N PHE A 14 9.61 2.81 -7.91
CA PHE A 14 8.49 2.03 -8.43
C PHE A 14 8.69 1.66 -9.91
N ALA A 15 9.01 2.65 -10.75
CA ALA A 15 9.18 2.43 -12.18
C ALA A 15 10.35 1.49 -12.48
N MET A 16 11.48 1.65 -11.78
CA MET A 16 12.65 0.80 -11.94
C MET A 16 12.34 -0.66 -11.56
N HIS A 17 11.76 -0.89 -10.38
CA HIS A 17 11.42 -2.25 -9.95
C HIS A 17 10.37 -2.90 -10.84
N PHE A 18 9.36 -2.15 -11.30
CA PHE A 18 8.41 -2.72 -12.25
C PHE A 18 9.07 -3.09 -13.58
N ALA A 19 9.98 -2.26 -14.10
CA ALA A 19 10.71 -2.55 -15.33
C ALA A 19 11.61 -3.79 -15.21
N GLU A 20 12.28 -3.97 -14.06
CA GLU A 20 13.05 -5.18 -13.74
C GLU A 20 12.14 -6.42 -13.76
N VAL A 21 11.03 -6.39 -13.03
CA VAL A 21 10.08 -7.50 -12.94
C VAL A 21 9.47 -7.81 -14.31
N ALA A 22 9.06 -6.78 -15.07
CA ALA A 22 8.48 -6.96 -16.39
C ALA A 22 9.46 -7.59 -17.38
N THR A 23 10.74 -7.24 -17.29
CA THR A 23 11.81 -7.83 -18.10
C THR A 23 12.07 -9.29 -17.70
N GLN A 24 12.20 -9.57 -16.40
CA GLN A 24 12.45 -10.91 -15.88
C GLN A 24 11.31 -11.89 -16.20
N GLN A 25 10.07 -11.43 -16.09
CA GLN A 25 8.86 -12.21 -16.37
C GLN A 25 8.46 -12.17 -17.86
N GLN A 26 9.23 -11.48 -18.69
CA GLN A 26 9.04 -11.38 -20.15
C GLN A 26 7.61 -10.95 -20.53
N PHE A 27 7.05 -9.97 -19.80
CA PHE A 27 5.70 -9.48 -20.08
C PHE A 27 5.62 -8.91 -21.50
N SER A 28 4.58 -9.30 -22.23
CA SER A 28 4.32 -8.70 -23.54
C SER A 28 3.83 -7.26 -23.41
N ASN A 29 3.99 -6.47 -24.47
CA ASN A 29 3.51 -5.09 -24.50
C ASN A 29 2.01 -4.95 -24.18
N GLN A 30 1.22 -5.97 -24.50
CA GLN A 30 -0.23 -6.00 -24.23
C GLN A 30 -0.53 -6.21 -22.74
N GLU A 31 0.36 -6.86 -22.00
CA GLU A 31 0.19 -7.17 -20.57
C GLU A 31 0.73 -6.09 -19.65
N LEU A 32 1.70 -5.28 -20.11
CA LEU A 32 2.44 -4.31 -19.31
C LEU A 32 1.51 -3.41 -18.48
N THR A 33 0.49 -2.80 -19.09
CA THR A 33 -0.41 -1.89 -18.37
C THR A 33 -1.21 -2.61 -17.28
N GLY A 34 -1.68 -3.83 -17.54
CA GLY A 34 -2.43 -4.63 -16.55
C GLY A 34 -1.53 -5.05 -15.39
N LYS A 35 -0.32 -5.51 -15.70
CA LYS A 35 0.67 -5.92 -14.70
C LYS A 35 1.19 -4.76 -13.86
N ALA A 36 1.39 -3.58 -14.45
CA ALA A 36 1.79 -2.37 -13.74
C ALA A 36 0.75 -1.98 -12.67
N LYS A 37 -0.54 -2.04 -13.03
CA LYS A 37 -1.64 -1.77 -12.07
C LYS A 37 -1.67 -2.78 -10.93
N GLN A 38 -1.50 -4.06 -11.23
CA GLN A 38 -1.43 -5.11 -10.21
C GLN A 38 -0.21 -4.92 -9.29
N PHE A 39 0.95 -4.61 -9.86
CA PHE A 39 2.18 -4.36 -9.12
C PHE A 39 2.04 -3.14 -8.19
N LEU A 40 1.43 -2.06 -8.67
CA LEU A 40 1.10 -0.89 -7.86
C LEU A 40 0.18 -1.22 -6.69
N LEU A 41 -0.89 -1.98 -6.96
CA LEU A 41 -1.82 -2.40 -5.92
C LEU A 41 -1.12 -3.23 -4.83
N SER A 42 -0.29 -4.20 -5.22
CA SER A 42 0.49 -5.01 -4.29
C SER A 42 1.46 -4.16 -3.47
N TYR A 43 2.20 -3.25 -4.11
CA TYR A 43 3.13 -2.34 -3.43
C TYR A 43 2.40 -1.50 -2.38
N LEU A 44 1.30 -0.84 -2.77
CA LEU A 44 0.53 0.00 -1.85
C LEU A 44 -0.06 -0.81 -0.70
N THR A 45 -0.59 -2.00 -0.98
CA THR A 45 -1.14 -2.88 0.06
C THR A 45 -0.06 -3.27 1.08
N ALA A 46 1.10 -3.72 0.61
CA ALA A 46 2.22 -4.06 1.49
C ALA A 46 2.72 -2.85 2.28
N TYR A 47 2.84 -1.69 1.62
CA TYR A 47 3.25 -0.45 2.28
C TYR A 47 2.28 -0.05 3.39
N TYR A 48 0.97 -0.02 3.10
CA TYR A 48 -0.03 0.37 4.10
C TYR A 48 -0.10 -0.63 5.26
N LEU A 49 -0.04 -1.94 5.00
CA LEU A 49 0.00 -2.94 6.07
C LEU A 49 1.24 -2.79 6.96
N ALA A 50 2.41 -2.56 6.36
CA ALA A 50 3.64 -2.35 7.12
C ALA A 50 3.61 -1.04 7.91
N ASN A 51 3.14 0.05 7.30
CA ASN A 51 3.01 1.35 7.96
C ASN A 51 1.99 1.29 9.09
N ASP A 52 0.84 0.66 8.87
CA ASP A 52 -0.21 0.47 9.87
C ASP A 52 0.30 -0.38 11.04
N PHE A 53 0.96 -1.51 10.77
CA PHE A 53 1.65 -2.29 11.81
C PHE A 53 2.64 -1.44 12.60
N ASN A 54 3.49 -0.66 11.92
CA ASN A 54 4.47 0.21 12.59
C ASN A 54 3.80 1.30 13.45
N GLN A 55 2.66 1.85 13.00
CA GLN A 55 1.88 2.83 13.76
C GLN A 55 1.19 2.18 14.96
N ILE A 56 0.60 0.99 14.80
CA ILE A 56 0.00 0.19 15.86
C ILE A 56 1.07 -0.18 16.91
N GLU A 57 2.24 -0.65 16.51
CA GLU A 57 3.34 -0.92 17.45
C GLU A 57 3.84 0.34 18.17
N HIS A 58 3.90 1.49 17.47
CA HIS A 58 4.23 2.77 18.09
C HIS A 58 3.14 3.27 19.06
N SER A 59 1.87 2.97 18.81
CA SER A 59 0.72 3.43 19.62
C SER A 59 0.27 2.44 20.70
N ASN A 60 0.58 1.15 20.57
CA ASN A 60 0.41 0.11 21.59
C ASN A 60 1.28 0.35 22.83
N PHE A 61 2.31 1.20 22.74
CA PHE A 61 2.98 1.72 23.93
C PHE A 61 2.15 2.76 24.72
N THR A 62 0.95 3.15 24.26
CA THR A 62 0.12 4.14 24.99
C THR A 62 -1.40 3.95 25.04
N GLN A 63 -2.12 3.20 24.20
CA GLN A 63 -3.55 2.89 24.47
C GLN A 63 -4.20 1.85 23.53
N ALA A 64 -5.13 1.05 24.08
CA ALA A 64 -5.89 0.00 23.40
C ALA A 64 -7.09 0.55 22.62
N THR A 65 -7.25 0.16 21.34
CA THR A 65 -8.50 0.35 20.59
C THR A 65 -8.81 -0.84 19.67
N ASP A 66 -10.11 -1.10 19.50
CA ASP A 66 -10.76 -2.42 19.53
C ASP A 66 -11.07 -3.11 18.17
N LYS A 67 -10.23 -3.03 17.13
CA LYS A 67 -10.35 -3.99 16.00
C LYS A 67 -9.11 -4.04 15.10
N HIS A 68 -8.55 -5.24 14.92
CA HIS A 68 -7.37 -5.46 14.08
C HIS A 68 -7.76 -5.64 12.61
N PHE A 69 -6.88 -5.22 11.69
CA PHE A 69 -7.07 -5.41 10.23
C PHE A 69 -7.23 -6.88 9.83
N ALA A 70 -6.68 -7.81 10.61
CA ALA A 70 -6.85 -9.25 10.43
C ALA A 70 -8.33 -9.69 10.50
N ASP A 71 -9.18 -8.89 11.17
CA ASP A 71 -10.59 -9.18 11.41
C ASP A 71 -11.51 -8.45 10.41
N MET A 72 -10.95 -7.68 9.47
CA MET A 72 -11.72 -6.94 8.48
C MET A 72 -12.00 -7.77 7.24
N SER A 73 -13.25 -7.72 6.78
CA SER A 73 -13.60 -8.22 5.46
C SER A 73 -12.99 -7.34 4.36
N PHE A 74 -12.82 -7.93 3.18
CA PHE A 74 -12.26 -7.23 2.02
C PHE A 74 -13.01 -5.93 1.66
N ALA A 75 -14.33 -5.90 1.86
CA ALA A 75 -15.15 -4.71 1.60
C ALA A 75 -14.85 -3.58 2.59
N GLU A 76 -14.65 -3.91 3.86
CA GLU A 76 -14.28 -2.95 4.92
C GLU A 76 -12.87 -2.40 4.67
N LEU A 77 -11.95 -3.25 4.22
CA LEU A 77 -10.58 -2.86 3.89
C LEU A 77 -10.54 -1.89 2.69
N LEU A 78 -11.36 -2.14 1.67
CA LEU A 78 -11.48 -1.27 0.50
C LEU A 78 -12.11 0.10 0.83
N ASP A 79 -13.08 0.12 1.73
CA ASP A 79 -13.73 1.35 2.18
C ASP A 79 -12.79 2.21 3.03
N ASN A 80 -11.99 1.57 3.89
CA ASN A 80 -10.98 2.23 4.71
C ASN A 80 -9.90 2.91 3.82
N VAL A 81 -9.40 2.21 2.80
CA VAL A 81 -8.45 2.76 1.80
C VAL A 81 -9.05 3.93 1.00
N ARG A 82 -10.37 3.90 0.72
CA ARG A 82 -11.08 5.01 0.04
C ARG A 82 -11.22 6.23 0.93
N ASN A 83 -11.51 6.04 2.22
CA ASN A 83 -11.66 7.14 3.16
C ASN A 83 -10.32 7.84 3.44
N LEU A 84 -9.22 7.08 3.46
CA LEU A 84 -7.86 7.62 3.58
C LEU A 84 -7.42 8.46 2.37
N ASN A 85 -8.00 8.23 1.18
CA ASN A 85 -7.69 8.98 -0.06
C ASN A 85 -8.55 10.25 -0.27
N LYS A 86 -9.50 10.55 0.63
CA LYS A 86 -10.42 11.71 0.47
C LYS A 86 -9.90 13.04 1.02
N TYR A 87 -8.60 13.18 1.33
CA TYR A 87 -7.98 14.44 1.78
C TYR A 87 -6.59 14.68 1.17
#